data_AF-A0A3D0G9F8-F1
#
_entry.id   AF-A0A3D0G9F8-F1
#
_cell.length_a   1.000
_cell.length_b   1.000
_cell.length_c   1.000
_cell.angle_alpha   90.00
_cell.angle_beta   90.00
_cell.angle_gamma   90.00
#
_symmetry.space_group_name_H-M   'P 1'
#
loop_
_entity.id
_entity.type
_entity.pdbx_description
1 polymer ?
#
loop_
_entity_poly.entity_id
_entity_poly.type
_entity_poly.pdbx_seq_one_letter_code
_entity_poly.pdbx_strand_id
1 'polypeptide(L)'
;MVLEFLDKLQVWSAEHKELISFVVLPFLTLILIPTLTVTITNRLERAAEKRATAVKTIERQLARELKLSEFRQKWIDELRDDLALYTARTWSSDLQESEAAKTEQILTQARIRMRMNPEDPDYESLIASLQNPVADPSKNREALYVIGQRILKREWDRLKADVNATEKTQK
;
A
#
# COMPACT_ATOMS: atom_id res chain seq x y z
N MET A 1 9.97 -68.50 0.89
CA MET A 1 8.67 -67.99 0.41
C MET A 1 8.81 -66.82 -0.57
N VAL A 2 9.36 -65.65 -0.19
CA VAL A 2 9.50 -64.51 -1.14
C VAL A 2 10.43 -64.84 -2.32
N LEU A 3 11.56 -65.52 -2.06
CA LEU A 3 12.53 -65.88 -3.12
C LEU A 3 11.97 -66.89 -4.12
N GLU A 4 11.26 -67.93 -3.66
CA GLU A 4 10.62 -68.93 -4.54
C GLU A 4 9.52 -68.31 -5.40
N PHE A 5 8.81 -67.31 -4.86
CA PHE A 5 7.80 -66.58 -5.63
C PHE A 5 8.45 -65.75 -6.75
N LEU A 6 9.54 -65.04 -6.44
CA LEU A 6 10.27 -64.25 -7.43
C LEU A 6 10.83 -65.14 -8.56
N ASP A 7 11.35 -66.32 -8.22
CA ASP A 7 11.91 -67.25 -9.19
C ASP A 7 10.83 -67.82 -10.14
N LYS A 8 9.67 -68.20 -9.59
CA LYS A 8 8.50 -68.60 -10.39
C LYS A 8 7.99 -67.46 -11.28
N LEU A 9 7.98 -66.24 -10.78
CA LEU A 9 7.52 -65.06 -11.53
C LEU A 9 8.50 -64.70 -12.67
N GLN A 10 9.80 -64.89 -12.45
CA GLN A 10 10.83 -64.70 -13.46
C GLN A 10 10.70 -65.72 -14.61
N VAL A 11 10.54 -67.01 -14.30
CA VAL A 11 10.33 -68.06 -15.32
C VAL A 11 9.07 -67.79 -16.12
N TRP A 12 7.96 -67.48 -15.45
CA TRP A 12 6.69 -67.13 -16.11
C TRP A 12 6.82 -65.90 -17.01
N SER A 13 7.52 -64.85 -16.55
CA SER A 13 7.76 -63.65 -17.34
C SER A 13 8.60 -63.91 -18.58
N ALA A 14 9.58 -64.83 -18.49
CA ALA A 14 10.40 -65.20 -19.65
C ALA A 14 9.58 -65.94 -20.71
N GLU A 15 8.67 -66.81 -20.28
CA GLU A 15 7.77 -67.57 -21.16
C GLU A 15 6.75 -66.68 -21.88
N HIS A 16 6.27 -65.60 -21.24
CA HIS A 16 5.20 -64.74 -21.76
C HIS A 16 5.68 -63.38 -22.31
N LYS A 17 6.96 -63.25 -22.65
CA LYS A 17 7.60 -61.98 -23.00
C LYS A 17 6.90 -61.22 -24.13
N GLU A 18 6.47 -61.90 -25.20
CA GLU A 18 5.80 -61.25 -26.33
C GLU A 18 4.44 -60.67 -25.94
N LEU A 19 3.64 -61.41 -25.17
CA LEU A 19 2.33 -60.95 -24.70
C LEU A 19 2.48 -59.75 -23.75
N ILE A 20 3.45 -59.79 -22.84
CA ILE A 20 3.75 -58.67 -21.93
C ILE A 20 4.16 -57.43 -22.73
N SER A 21 5.02 -57.60 -23.74
CA SER A 21 5.52 -56.50 -24.59
C SER A 21 4.42 -55.86 -25.43
N PHE A 22 3.62 -56.66 -26.14
CA PHE A 22 2.67 -56.13 -27.13
C PHE A 22 1.31 -55.76 -26.55
N VAL A 23 0.92 -56.32 -25.40
CA VAL A 23 -0.40 -56.09 -24.81
C VAL A 23 -0.28 -55.37 -23.48
N VAL A 24 0.48 -55.91 -22.53
CA VAL A 24 0.50 -55.37 -21.18
C VAL A 24 1.15 -53.98 -21.13
N LEU A 25 2.27 -53.79 -21.83
CA LEU A 25 2.99 -52.52 -21.83
C LEU A 25 2.14 -51.36 -22.44
N PRO A 26 1.53 -51.49 -23.64
CA PRO A 26 0.69 -50.43 -24.18
C PRO A 26 -0.52 -50.11 -23.30
N PHE A 27 -1.20 -51.12 -22.75
CA PHE A 27 -2.33 -50.89 -21.84
C PHE A 27 -1.91 -50.15 -20.56
N LEU A 28 -0.77 -50.49 -19.97
CA LEU A 28 -0.21 -49.77 -18.83
C LEU A 28 0.08 -48.32 -19.18
N THR A 29 0.71 -48.04 -20.32
CA THR A 29 0.99 -46.66 -20.75
C THR A 29 -0.29 -45.85 -20.99
N LEU A 30 -1.31 -46.46 -21.59
CA LEU A 30 -2.59 -45.82 -21.89
C LEU A 30 -3.36 -45.43 -20.62
N ILE A 31 -3.16 -46.14 -19.52
CA ILE A 31 -3.85 -45.87 -18.23
C ILE A 31 -3.00 -44.98 -17.32
N LEU A 32 -1.70 -45.28 -17.17
CA LEU A 32 -0.83 -44.57 -16.23
C LEU A 32 -0.51 -43.15 -16.70
N ILE A 33 -0.26 -42.93 -17.99
CA ILE A 33 0.14 -41.61 -18.47
C ILE A 33 -0.99 -40.58 -18.27
N PRO A 34 -2.26 -40.84 -18.66
CA PRO A 34 -3.32 -39.86 -18.45
C PRO A 34 -3.63 -39.62 -16.99
N THR A 35 -3.65 -40.66 -16.15
CA THR A 35 -3.94 -40.51 -14.71
C THR A 35 -2.85 -39.71 -14.00
N LEU A 36 -1.58 -39.96 -14.32
CA LEU A 36 -0.46 -39.17 -13.82
C LEU A 36 -0.53 -37.73 -14.33
N THR A 37 -0.83 -37.54 -15.62
CA THR A 37 -0.97 -36.20 -16.20
C THR A 37 -2.07 -35.40 -15.52
N VAL A 38 -3.27 -35.96 -15.36
CA VAL A 38 -4.42 -35.31 -14.70
C VAL A 38 -4.12 -34.97 -13.25
N THR A 39 -3.46 -35.86 -12.51
CA THR A 39 -3.13 -35.58 -11.10
C THR A 39 -2.07 -34.48 -10.96
N ILE A 40 -1.08 -34.46 -11.86
CA ILE A 40 -0.07 -33.39 -11.91
C ILE A 40 -0.71 -32.07 -12.32
N THR A 41 -1.51 -32.03 -13.38
CA THR A 41 -2.16 -30.79 -13.85
C THR A 41 -3.07 -30.20 -12.77
N ASN A 42 -3.91 -31.02 -12.14
CA ASN A 42 -4.79 -30.55 -11.06
C ASN A 42 -4.01 -29.97 -9.86
N ARG A 43 -2.84 -30.53 -9.52
CA ARG A 43 -1.99 -29.99 -8.46
C ARG A 43 -1.35 -28.67 -8.87
N LEU A 44 -0.89 -28.56 -10.12
CA LEU A 44 -0.30 -27.34 -10.68
C LEU A 44 -1.34 -26.22 -10.77
N GLU A 45 -2.56 -26.51 -11.23
CA GLU A 45 -3.67 -25.54 -11.31
C GLU A 45 -4.03 -25.00 -9.93
N ARG A 46 -4.19 -25.86 -8.93
CA ARG A 46 -4.46 -25.42 -7.54
C ARG A 46 -3.32 -24.58 -6.97
N ALA A 47 -2.07 -24.93 -7.27
CA ALA A 47 -0.92 -24.13 -6.85
C ALA A 47 -0.88 -22.77 -7.56
N ALA A 48 -1.21 -22.74 -8.86
CA ALA A 48 -1.31 -21.52 -9.65
C ALA A 48 -2.45 -20.61 -9.17
N GLU A 49 -3.61 -21.17 -8.85
CA GLU A 49 -4.75 -20.43 -8.31
C GLU A 49 -4.44 -19.82 -6.94
N LYS A 50 -3.79 -20.57 -6.04
CA LYS A 50 -3.31 -20.05 -4.75
C LYS A 50 -2.30 -18.92 -4.92
N ARG A 51 -1.39 -19.04 -5.89
CA ARG A 51 -0.44 -17.95 -6.21
C ARG A 51 -1.18 -16.74 -6.78
N ALA A 52 -2.10 -16.93 -7.71
CA ALA A 52 -2.87 -15.85 -8.32
C ALA A 52 -3.73 -15.09 -7.30
N THR A 53 -4.36 -15.80 -6.36
CA THR A 53 -5.12 -15.18 -5.27
C THR A 53 -4.22 -14.41 -4.31
N ALA A 54 -3.08 -14.97 -3.92
CA ALA A 54 -2.11 -14.27 -3.08
C ALA A 54 -1.56 -13.00 -3.75
N VAL A 55 -1.21 -13.06 -5.03
CA VAL A 55 -0.76 -11.90 -5.82
C VAL A 55 -1.85 -10.83 -5.86
N LYS A 56 -3.11 -11.19 -6.17
CA LYS A 56 -4.23 -10.25 -6.17
C LYS A 56 -4.45 -9.56 -4.81
N THR A 57 -4.24 -10.29 -3.70
CA THR A 57 -4.37 -9.68 -2.37
C THR A 57 -3.25 -8.67 -2.08
N ILE A 58 -2.02 -8.99 -2.49
CA ILE A 58 -0.86 -8.10 -2.35
C ILE A 58 -1.06 -6.84 -3.21
N GLU A 59 -1.49 -7.01 -4.47
CA GLU A 59 -1.80 -5.89 -5.38
C GLU A 59 -2.87 -4.95 -4.81
N ARG A 60 -3.94 -5.50 -4.22
CA ARG A 60 -4.99 -4.69 -3.57
C ARG A 60 -4.50 -3.97 -2.33
N GLN A 61 -3.62 -4.59 -1.53
CA GLN A 61 -3.01 -3.95 -0.37
C GLN A 61 -2.12 -2.79 -0.82
N LEU A 62 -1.22 -3.04 -1.76
CA LEU A 62 -0.32 -2.04 -2.33
C LEU A 62 -1.10 -0.87 -2.95
N ALA A 63 -2.14 -1.15 -3.74
CA ALA A 63 -2.96 -0.11 -4.34
C ALA A 63 -3.65 0.77 -3.29
N ARG A 64 -4.10 0.20 -2.16
CA ARG A 64 -4.67 0.98 -1.06
C ARG A 64 -3.62 1.86 -0.38
N GLU A 65 -2.42 1.32 -0.11
CA GLU A 65 -1.33 2.07 0.54
C GLU A 65 -0.82 3.21 -0.33
N LEU A 66 -0.67 2.99 -1.64
CA LEU A 66 -0.32 4.03 -2.61
C LEU A 66 -1.39 5.12 -2.64
N LYS A 67 -2.68 4.74 -2.67
CA LYS A 67 -3.77 5.71 -2.67
C LYS A 67 -3.80 6.54 -1.39
N LEU A 68 -3.55 5.94 -0.23
CA LEU A 68 -3.45 6.65 1.05
C LEU A 68 -2.28 7.65 1.03
N SER A 69 -1.13 7.25 0.47
CA SER A 69 0.04 8.11 0.32
C SER A 69 -0.25 9.32 -0.58
N GLU A 70 -0.94 9.11 -1.70
CA GLU A 70 -1.41 10.19 -2.58
C GLU A 70 -2.34 11.17 -1.86
N PHE A 71 -3.31 10.66 -1.07
CA PHE A 71 -4.22 11.51 -0.30
C PHE A 71 -3.47 12.32 0.76
N ARG A 72 -2.48 11.73 1.43
CA ARG A 72 -1.65 12.46 2.39
C ARG A 72 -0.81 13.53 1.71
N GLN A 73 -0.16 13.23 0.59
CA GLN A 73 0.60 14.22 -0.17
C GLN A 73 -0.29 15.41 -0.58
N LYS A 74 -1.48 15.13 -1.13
CA LYS A 74 -2.45 16.17 -1.49
C LYS A 74 -2.86 17.01 -0.28
N TRP A 75 -3.11 16.38 0.87
CA TRP A 75 -3.42 17.09 2.10
C TRP A 75 -2.26 18.00 2.57
N ILE A 76 -1.00 17.53 2.50
CA ILE A 76 0.19 18.33 2.82
C ILE A 76 0.28 19.55 1.90
N ASP A 77 0.12 19.34 0.59
CA ASP A 77 0.20 20.41 -0.41
C ASP A 77 -0.89 21.46 -0.18
N GLU A 78 -2.15 21.04 0.00
CA GLU A 78 -3.26 21.96 0.27
C GLU A 78 -3.09 22.72 1.59
N LEU A 79 -2.60 22.05 2.64
CA LEU A 79 -2.34 22.70 3.92
C LEU A 79 -1.21 23.73 3.79
N ARG A 80 -0.14 23.41 3.06
CA ARG A 80 0.96 24.35 2.79
C ARG A 80 0.44 25.60 2.07
N ASP A 81 -0.39 25.42 1.05
CA ASP A 81 -0.95 26.52 0.26
C ASP A 81 -1.88 27.39 1.11
N ASP A 82 -2.72 26.78 1.94
CA ASP A 82 -3.61 27.52 2.86
C ASP A 82 -2.83 28.27 3.94
N LEU A 83 -1.78 27.66 4.51
CA LEU A 83 -0.90 28.33 5.46
C LEU A 83 -0.19 29.52 4.81
N ALA A 84 0.32 29.36 3.59
CA ALA A 84 0.95 30.45 2.84
C ALA A 84 -0.03 31.59 2.55
N LEU A 85 -1.24 31.27 2.10
CA LEU A 85 -2.29 32.26 1.82
C LEU A 85 -2.72 33.01 3.09
N TYR A 86 -3.01 32.28 4.17
CA TYR A 86 -3.38 32.89 5.44
C TYR A 86 -2.26 33.80 5.97
N THR A 87 -1.02 33.35 5.86
CA THR A 87 0.17 34.10 6.27
C THR A 87 0.33 35.38 5.44
N ALA A 88 0.19 35.30 4.12
CA ALA A 88 0.25 36.48 3.24
C ALA A 88 -0.84 37.51 3.57
N ARG A 89 -2.05 37.06 3.88
CA ARG A 89 -3.16 37.93 4.30
C ARG A 89 -2.96 38.50 5.71
N THR A 90 -2.25 37.81 6.59
CA THR A 90 -1.99 38.30 7.95
C THR A 90 -0.78 39.23 8.05
N TRP A 91 0.14 39.19 7.10
CA TRP A 91 1.40 39.93 7.16
C TRP A 91 1.37 41.36 6.61
N SER A 92 0.46 41.68 5.69
CA SER A 92 0.35 43.02 5.14
C SER A 92 -0.94 43.67 5.60
N SER A 93 -0.82 44.76 6.37
CA SER A 93 -1.95 45.63 6.74
C SER A 93 -2.72 46.08 5.51
N ASP A 94 -1.98 46.45 4.45
CA ASP A 94 -2.52 46.99 3.21
C ASP A 94 -3.32 45.95 2.44
N LEU A 95 -3.02 44.66 2.63
CA LEU A 95 -3.79 43.54 2.05
C LEU A 95 -5.02 43.16 2.88
N GLN A 96 -5.18 43.66 4.11
CA GLN A 96 -6.29 43.32 5.01
C GLN A 96 -7.48 44.27 4.93
N GLU A 97 -7.31 45.47 4.36
CA GLU A 97 -8.33 46.51 4.47
C GLU A 97 -9.62 46.18 3.69
N SER A 98 -9.54 45.36 2.65
CA SER A 98 -10.72 44.96 1.87
C SER A 98 -11.58 43.91 2.59
N GLU A 99 -12.91 44.06 2.52
CA GLU A 99 -13.86 43.06 3.03
C GLU A 99 -13.67 41.68 2.37
N ALA A 100 -13.26 41.66 1.09
CA ALA A 100 -12.91 40.44 0.38
C ALA A 100 -11.72 39.72 1.05
N ALA A 101 -10.68 40.44 1.45
CA ALA A 101 -9.52 39.86 2.11
C ALA A 101 -9.85 39.31 3.50
N LYS A 102 -10.69 40.01 4.27
CA LYS A 102 -11.18 39.50 5.57
C LYS A 102 -11.98 38.21 5.42
N THR A 103 -12.87 38.17 4.42
CA THR A 103 -13.65 36.97 4.10
C THR A 103 -12.73 35.81 3.71
N GLU A 104 -11.75 36.06 2.84
CA GLU A 104 -10.77 35.06 2.42
C GLU A 104 -9.92 34.56 3.60
N GLN A 105 -9.51 35.45 4.51
CA GLN A 105 -8.78 35.08 5.72
C GLN A 105 -9.60 34.16 6.62
N ILE A 106 -10.88 34.47 6.87
CA ILE A 106 -11.79 33.65 7.68
C ILE A 106 -11.99 32.28 7.03
N LEU A 107 -12.22 32.25 5.72
CA LEU A 107 -12.40 31.00 4.98
C LEU A 107 -11.13 30.15 5.01
N THR A 108 -9.96 30.75 4.83
CA THR A 108 -8.67 30.05 4.87
C THR A 108 -8.39 29.52 6.27
N GLN A 109 -8.70 30.30 7.31
CA GLN A 109 -8.62 29.85 8.70
C GLN A 109 -9.51 28.62 8.97
N ALA A 110 -10.77 28.67 8.52
CA ALA A 110 -11.71 27.56 8.66
C ALA A 110 -11.22 26.31 7.92
N ARG A 111 -10.69 26.49 6.70
CA ARG A 111 -10.07 25.42 5.90
C ARG A 111 -8.89 24.75 6.59
N ILE A 112 -8.00 25.53 7.21
CA ILE A 112 -6.89 24.98 8.00
C ILE A 112 -7.44 24.17 9.18
N ARG A 113 -8.38 24.74 9.94
CA ARG A 113 -8.98 24.07 11.11
C ARG A 113 -9.64 22.74 10.76
N MET A 114 -10.37 22.67 9.66
CA MET A 114 -11.06 21.45 9.22
C MET A 114 -10.09 20.35 8.74
N ARG A 115 -8.90 20.73 8.26
CA ARG A 115 -7.88 19.78 7.79
C ARG A 115 -6.99 19.23 8.89
N MET A 116 -6.85 19.96 9.99
CA MET A 116 -5.94 19.59 11.05
C MET A 116 -6.52 18.52 11.98
N ASN A 117 -5.71 17.54 12.33
CA ASN A 117 -6.08 16.56 13.36
C ASN A 117 -6.01 17.22 14.76
N PRO A 118 -7.09 17.21 15.56
CA PRO A 118 -7.06 17.72 16.93
C PRO A 118 -6.06 17.01 17.85
N GLU A 119 -5.67 15.78 17.54
CA GLU A 119 -4.68 15.02 18.32
C GLU A 119 -3.23 15.35 17.95
N ASP A 120 -2.99 16.25 16.98
CA ASP A 120 -1.64 16.68 16.63
C ASP A 120 -1.02 17.51 17.78
N PRO A 121 0.23 17.24 18.19
CA PRO A 121 0.86 17.92 19.32
C PRO A 121 1.02 19.44 19.12
N ASP A 122 1.01 19.91 17.88
CA ASP A 122 1.10 21.34 17.55
C ASP A 122 -0.27 21.98 17.31
N TYR A 123 -1.38 21.22 17.43
CA TYR A 123 -2.74 21.68 17.10
C TYR A 123 -3.14 22.94 17.90
N GLU A 124 -3.06 22.89 19.23
CA GLU A 124 -3.46 24.02 20.09
C GLU A 124 -2.61 25.27 19.82
N SER A 125 -1.30 25.08 19.59
CA SER A 125 -0.38 26.18 19.24
C SER A 125 -0.75 26.81 17.89
N LEU A 126 -1.13 25.98 16.92
CA LEU A 126 -1.61 26.43 15.62
C LEU A 126 -2.92 27.21 15.76
N ILE A 127 -3.91 26.69 16.50
CA ILE A 127 -5.20 27.36 16.70
C ILE A 127 -5.02 28.71 17.40
N ALA A 128 -4.19 28.77 18.45
CA ALA A 128 -3.88 30.01 19.14
C ALA A 128 -3.23 31.05 18.21
N SER A 129 -2.32 30.60 17.33
CA SER A 129 -1.66 31.45 16.33
C SER A 129 -2.63 31.95 15.25
N LEU A 130 -3.61 31.11 14.87
CA LEU A 130 -4.66 31.50 13.93
C LEU A 130 -5.68 32.46 14.54
N GLN A 131 -5.95 32.41 15.84
CA GLN A 131 -6.96 33.25 16.51
C GLN A 131 -6.47 34.68 16.79
N ASN A 132 -5.16 34.85 17.00
CA ASN A 132 -4.55 36.12 17.35
C ASN A 132 -3.58 36.56 16.25
N PRO A 133 -4.08 36.94 15.05
CA PRO A 133 -3.21 37.23 13.92
C PRO A 133 -2.25 38.42 14.15
N VAL A 134 -2.43 39.30 15.16
CA VAL A 134 -1.49 40.40 15.43
C VAL A 134 -1.49 40.89 16.90
N ALA A 135 -0.29 41.12 17.45
CA ALA A 135 -0.02 42.20 18.43
C ALA A 135 1.42 42.74 18.27
N ASP A 136 2.38 41.88 17.90
CA ASP A 136 3.74 42.27 17.48
C ASP A 136 4.06 41.60 16.12
N PRO A 137 4.16 42.39 15.03
CA PRO A 137 4.51 41.92 13.69
C PRO A 137 5.81 41.12 13.62
N SER A 138 6.73 41.28 14.58
CA SER A 138 8.02 40.59 14.53
C SER A 138 7.97 39.20 15.18
N LYS A 139 7.31 39.06 16.34
CA LYS A 139 7.38 37.85 17.18
C LYS A 139 6.34 36.78 16.85
N ASN A 140 5.10 37.16 16.50
CA ASN A 140 4.05 36.17 16.20
C ASN A 140 4.09 35.65 14.76
N ARG A 141 4.74 36.38 13.84
CA ARG A 141 4.89 35.93 12.44
C ARG A 141 5.79 34.70 12.33
N GLU A 142 6.83 34.64 13.16
CA GLU A 142 7.72 33.50 13.23
C GLU A 142 7.01 32.28 13.84
N ALA A 143 6.09 32.49 14.80
CA ALA A 143 5.37 31.40 15.47
C ALA A 143 4.53 30.55 14.51
N LEU A 144 3.64 31.16 13.71
CA LEU A 144 2.77 30.41 12.79
C LEU A 144 3.57 29.63 11.74
N TYR A 145 4.59 30.29 11.17
CA TYR A 145 5.46 29.67 10.18
C TYR A 145 6.22 28.48 10.78
N VAL A 146 6.84 28.65 11.95
CA VAL A 146 7.59 27.58 12.63
C VAL A 146 6.66 26.42 12.99
N ILE A 147 5.46 26.70 13.50
CA ILE A 147 4.47 25.66 13.82
C ILE A 147 4.05 24.90 12.57
N GLY A 148 3.68 25.63 11.49
CA GLY A 148 3.31 25.04 10.21
C GLY A 148 4.44 24.17 9.64
N GLN A 149 5.68 24.64 9.70
CA GLN A 149 6.84 23.86 9.28
C GLN A 149 7.02 22.57 10.08
N ARG A 150 6.87 22.60 11.42
CA ARG A 150 6.96 21.39 12.25
C ARG A 150 5.91 20.35 11.86
N ILE A 151 4.66 20.79 11.69
CA ILE A 151 3.55 19.93 11.27
C ILE A 151 3.84 19.33 9.90
N LEU A 152 4.13 20.16 8.89
CA LEU A 152 4.41 19.71 7.53
C LEU A 152 5.62 18.77 7.47
N LYS A 153 6.67 19.05 8.25
CA LYS A 153 7.87 18.22 8.32
C LYS A 153 7.58 16.85 8.92
N ARG A 154 6.82 16.79 10.01
CA ARG A 154 6.40 15.53 10.64
C ARG A 154 5.56 14.69 9.69
N GLU A 155 4.60 15.29 9.01
CA GLU A 155 3.73 14.60 8.06
C GLU A 155 4.47 14.15 6.80
N TRP A 156 5.46 14.94 6.36
CA TRP A 156 6.37 14.53 5.30
C TRP A 156 7.23 13.32 5.70
N ASP A 157 7.75 13.32 6.93
CA ASP A 157 8.54 12.19 7.42
C ASP A 157 7.68 10.92 7.58
N ARG A 158 6.41 11.06 8.00
CA ARG A 158 5.42 9.97 7.99
C ARG A 158 5.14 9.45 6.58
N LEU A 159 4.90 10.33 5.61
CA LEU A 159 4.68 9.96 4.21
C LEU A 159 5.87 9.17 3.64
N LYS A 160 7.11 9.61 3.88
CA LYS A 160 8.30 8.87 3.45
C LYS A 160 8.39 7.50 4.11
N ALA A 161 8.02 7.39 5.39
CA ALA A 161 8.02 6.10 6.08
C ALA A 161 7.02 5.13 5.45
N ASP A 162 5.82 5.60 5.12
CA ASP A 162 4.78 4.80 4.46
C ASP A 162 5.22 4.35 3.07
N VAL A 163 5.76 5.26 2.25
CA VAL A 163 6.28 4.92 0.91
C VAL A 163 7.41 3.88 1.00
N ASN A 164 8.39 4.08 1.89
CA ASN A 164 9.48 3.12 2.10
C ASN A 164 8.98 1.75 2.61
N ALA A 165 7.90 1.71 3.40
CA ALA A 165 7.29 0.46 3.84
C ALA A 165 6.66 -0.28 2.64
N THR A 166 5.98 0.44 1.75
CA THR A 166 5.40 -0.16 0.53
C THR A 166 6.46 -0.72 -0.42
N GLU A 167 7.59 -0.02 -0.60
CA GLU A 167 8.73 -0.50 -1.41
C GLU A 167 9.34 -1.79 -0.86
N LYS A 168 9.41 -1.94 0.47
CA LYS A 168 9.92 -3.16 1.11
C LYS A 168 9.01 -4.36 0.89
N THR A 169 7.69 -4.16 0.83
CA THR A 169 6.71 -5.22 0.56
C THR A 169 6.83 -5.76 -0.87
N GLN A 170 7.43 -5.00 -1.79
CA GLN A 170 7.65 -5.43 -3.19
C GLN A 170 8.93 -6.26 -3.40
N LYS A 171 9.89 -6.22 -2.46
CA LYS A 171 11.17 -6.93 -2.55
C LYS A 171 11.11 -8.30 -1.88
#